data_AF-A0A290Z8U7-F1
#
_entry.id   AF-A0A290Z8U7-F1
#
_cell.length_a   1.000
_cell.length_b   1.000
_cell.length_c   1.000
_cell.angle_alpha   90.00
_cell.angle_beta   90.00
_cell.angle_gamma   90.00
#
_symmetry.space_group_name_H-M   'P 1'
#
loop_
_entity.id
_entity.type
_entity.pdbx_description
1 polymer ?
#
loop_
_entity_poly.entity_id
_entity_poly.type
_entity_poly.pdbx_seq_one_letter_code
_entity_poly.pdbx_strand_id
1 'polypeptide(L)'
;MLLVGSPTTSVQGECNRGGEPIPGAVLVAESLGPELYEAIVVSAAVVCARGGRTGHMQSLCRSRGIPVLRVAPAELGALAGEVTVRLDRESVLLGAAVPAPRAPGPAPARLDEVDSVCVVVADATDVRAVNALSPWVAQVESYFIREEFACLSAELSPFDALRSGVAGARRYGAALADELCGMLAELLPGQRLVMRLLDLRSDDAAQITTGVPVEGEPNPELGLHGARWLLAEENYPHAFRALRGRLRELAGPAADRVSFAVPFINDRDEFQRLRAHLGLDAGTPLGVFVETPAAVHSTAEFCVAGASELFVGTKDLIQFYLAADRGNHLVASTYQTRHPAVLAALRHAVTAGRGGGVPVHVFALGADVEHYVRRLPTRRLMMCTAELRQVALAAAERAAAERAATGRVAGEPVAAAG
;
A
#
# COMPACT_ATOMS: atom_id res chain seq x y z
N MET A 1 0.66 20.99 0.12
CA MET A 1 0.18 19.93 1.03
C MET A 1 0.94 18.64 0.77
N LEU A 2 1.68 18.12 1.75
CA LEU A 2 2.42 16.86 1.62
C LEU A 2 1.46 15.66 1.61
N LEU A 3 1.47 14.87 0.52
CA LEU A 3 0.65 13.67 0.37
C LEU A 3 1.40 12.40 0.78
N VAL A 4 2.66 12.29 0.36
CA VAL A 4 3.59 11.19 0.69
C VAL A 4 4.89 11.81 1.16
N GLY A 5 5.34 11.43 2.36
CA GLY A 5 6.59 11.92 2.93
C GLY A 5 7.80 11.09 2.50
N SER A 6 8.99 11.61 2.81
CA SER A 6 10.27 10.93 2.64
C SER A 6 11.17 11.24 3.85
N PRO A 7 12.18 10.40 4.16
CA PRO A 7 13.20 10.74 5.15
C PRO A 7 14.04 11.97 4.77
N THR A 8 14.11 12.32 3.48
CA THR A 8 14.82 13.51 3.01
C THR A 8 14.01 14.78 3.31
N THR A 9 14.68 15.91 3.53
CA THR A 9 14.02 17.21 3.76
C THR A 9 13.72 17.95 2.45
N SER A 10 14.48 17.67 1.40
CA SER A 10 14.29 18.20 0.07
C SER A 10 14.71 17.22 -1.01
N VAL A 11 14.10 17.35 -2.18
CA VAL A 11 14.47 16.63 -3.40
C VAL A 11 14.59 17.64 -4.53
N GLN A 12 15.62 17.51 -5.36
CA GLN A 12 15.87 18.38 -6.50
C GLN A 12 15.90 17.53 -7.77
N GLY A 13 15.37 18.07 -8.86
CA GLY A 13 15.39 17.42 -10.18
C GLY A 13 14.83 18.33 -11.26
N GLU A 14 15.01 17.94 -12.52
CA GLU A 14 14.41 18.63 -13.65
C GLU A 14 12.89 18.41 -13.67
N CYS A 15 12.14 19.47 -13.97
CA CYS A 15 10.68 19.43 -14.06
C CYS A 15 10.24 18.62 -15.27
N ASN A 16 9.62 17.47 -15.03
CA ASN A 16 9.03 16.63 -16.05
C ASN A 16 7.52 16.81 -16.09
N ARG A 17 7.01 17.47 -17.12
CA ARG A 17 5.56 17.62 -17.40
C ARG A 17 5.08 16.71 -18.53
N GLY A 18 6.01 16.06 -19.22
CA GLY A 18 5.71 15.22 -20.38
C GLY A 18 5.15 13.85 -20.00
N GLY A 19 5.36 13.40 -18.76
CA GLY A 19 4.96 12.06 -18.34
C GLY A 19 5.87 10.95 -18.88
N GLU A 20 7.02 11.32 -19.46
CA GLU A 20 8.05 10.37 -19.92
C GLU A 20 8.90 9.87 -18.74
N PRO A 21 9.45 8.64 -18.79
CA PRO A 21 10.29 8.09 -17.74
C PRO A 21 11.69 8.71 -17.75
N ILE A 22 11.83 9.85 -17.06
CA ILE A 22 13.11 10.58 -16.91
C ILE A 22 13.69 10.31 -15.51
N PRO A 23 14.77 9.53 -15.38
CA PRO A 23 15.36 9.22 -14.08
C PRO A 23 15.81 10.45 -13.29
N GLY A 24 15.40 10.53 -12.03
CA GLY A 24 15.79 11.62 -11.13
C GLY A 24 15.03 12.93 -11.32
N ALA A 25 14.08 12.99 -12.26
CA ALA A 25 13.25 14.17 -12.49
C ALA A 25 12.19 14.37 -11.39
N VAL A 26 11.62 15.57 -11.33
CA VAL A 26 10.40 15.89 -10.57
C VAL A 26 9.21 15.80 -11.52
N LEU A 27 8.41 14.74 -11.41
CA LEU A 27 7.19 14.58 -12.22
C LEU A 27 6.14 15.59 -11.76
N VAL A 28 5.57 16.33 -12.70
CA VAL A 28 4.53 17.34 -12.48
C VAL A 28 3.30 16.97 -13.30
N ALA A 29 2.19 16.63 -12.64
CA ALA A 29 0.96 16.19 -13.29
C ALA A 29 -0.30 16.76 -12.61
N GLU A 30 -1.43 16.85 -13.30
CA GLU A 30 -2.67 17.30 -12.65
C GLU A 30 -3.16 16.27 -11.63
N SER A 31 -3.23 15.00 -12.03
CA SER A 31 -3.54 13.83 -11.20
C SER A 31 -2.56 12.71 -11.52
N LEU A 32 -2.45 11.74 -10.61
CA LEU A 32 -1.63 10.55 -10.82
C LEU A 32 -2.53 9.36 -11.14
N GLY A 33 -2.43 8.83 -12.37
CA GLY A 33 -3.07 7.59 -12.78
C GLY A 33 -2.04 6.52 -13.16
N PRO A 34 -2.50 5.28 -13.47
CA PRO A 34 -1.62 4.16 -13.83
C PRO A 34 -0.82 4.37 -15.11
N GLU A 35 -1.29 5.20 -16.04
CA GLU A 35 -0.58 5.60 -17.27
C GLU A 35 0.76 6.29 -16.99
N LEU A 36 0.92 6.88 -15.80
CA LEU A 36 2.16 7.51 -15.37
C LEU A 36 3.09 6.56 -14.60
N TYR A 37 2.83 5.24 -14.59
CA TYR A 37 3.60 4.27 -13.81
C TYR A 37 5.10 4.39 -14.07
N GLU A 38 5.54 4.28 -15.33
CA GLU A 38 6.95 4.31 -15.70
C GLU A 38 7.62 5.63 -15.29
N ALA A 39 6.92 6.75 -15.47
CA ALA A 39 7.41 8.06 -15.06
C ALA A 39 7.55 8.18 -13.55
N ILE A 40 6.55 7.71 -12.80
CA ILE A 40 6.54 7.77 -11.34
C ILE A 40 7.73 6.99 -10.79
N VAL A 41 7.95 5.76 -11.23
CA VAL A 41 8.91 4.84 -10.59
C VAL A 41 10.37 5.25 -10.75
N VAL A 42 10.69 6.06 -11.75
CA VAL A 42 12.04 6.62 -11.97
C VAL A 42 12.21 8.04 -11.45
N SER A 43 11.12 8.68 -10.98
CA SER A 43 11.14 10.06 -10.51
C SER A 43 11.77 10.19 -9.12
N ALA A 44 12.47 11.30 -8.89
CA ALA A 44 12.98 11.65 -7.56
C ALA A 44 11.86 12.16 -6.63
N ALA A 45 10.86 12.86 -7.17
CA ALA A 45 9.69 13.35 -6.46
C ALA A 45 8.52 13.56 -7.44
N VAL A 46 7.31 13.71 -6.89
CA VAL A 46 6.11 14.04 -7.66
C VAL A 46 5.43 15.29 -7.10
N VAL A 47 4.99 16.17 -7.98
CA VAL A 47 4.14 17.32 -7.68
C VAL A 47 2.82 17.17 -8.43
N CYS A 48 1.70 17.25 -7.73
CA CYS A 48 0.37 17.14 -8.36
C CYS A 48 -0.63 18.20 -7.89
N ALA A 49 -1.73 18.38 -8.62
CA ALA A 49 -2.82 19.28 -8.20
C ALA A 49 -3.99 18.56 -7.52
N ARG A 50 -4.24 17.31 -7.92
CA ARG A 50 -5.34 16.47 -7.42
C ARG A 50 -4.80 15.21 -6.75
N GLY A 51 -5.68 14.54 -6.01
CA GLY A 51 -5.33 13.37 -5.22
C GLY A 51 -5.19 13.67 -3.73
N GLY A 52 -5.18 12.60 -2.95
CA GLY A 52 -5.08 12.63 -1.49
C GLY A 52 -3.99 11.71 -0.96
N ARG A 53 -3.79 11.76 0.36
CA ARG A 53 -2.71 11.02 1.04
C ARG A 53 -2.78 9.51 0.80
N THR A 54 -3.98 8.97 0.59
CA THR A 54 -4.25 7.53 0.49
C THR A 54 -4.65 7.05 -0.91
N GLY A 55 -4.47 7.88 -1.95
CA GLY A 55 -4.80 7.50 -3.33
C GLY A 55 -3.93 6.36 -3.88
N HIS A 56 -4.41 5.69 -4.93
CA HIS A 56 -3.79 4.46 -5.46
C HIS A 56 -2.33 4.69 -5.88
N MET A 57 -2.08 5.71 -6.70
CA MET A 57 -0.73 6.06 -7.14
C MET A 57 0.12 6.67 -6.03
N GLN A 58 -0.47 7.38 -5.07
CA GLN A 58 0.25 7.82 -3.87
C GLN A 58 0.70 6.63 -3.01
N SER A 59 -0.05 5.52 -3.02
CA SER A 59 0.41 4.27 -2.40
C SER A 59 1.60 3.66 -3.14
N LEU A 60 1.70 3.77 -4.47
CA LEU A 60 2.89 3.36 -5.23
C LEU A 60 4.09 4.24 -4.85
N CYS A 61 3.91 5.57 -4.90
CA CYS A 61 4.98 6.50 -4.52
C CYS A 61 5.49 6.17 -3.10
N ARG A 62 4.60 5.85 -2.17
CA ARG A 62 4.95 5.45 -0.80
C ARG A 62 5.63 4.08 -0.71
N SER A 63 5.28 3.09 -1.54
CA SER A 63 6.04 1.83 -1.56
C SER A 63 7.44 2.04 -2.11
N ARG A 64 7.61 2.95 -3.08
CA ARG A 64 8.91 3.29 -3.68
C ARG A 64 9.72 4.35 -2.94
N GLY A 65 9.17 4.96 -1.88
CA GLY A 65 9.84 6.03 -1.13
C GLY A 65 9.92 7.37 -1.86
N ILE A 66 9.06 7.57 -2.86
CA ILE A 66 9.00 8.77 -3.69
C ILE A 66 8.04 9.76 -3.01
N PRO A 67 8.51 10.95 -2.61
CA PRO A 67 7.66 11.95 -1.98
C PRO A 67 6.70 12.57 -2.98
N VAL A 68 5.50 12.93 -2.50
CA VAL A 68 4.43 13.53 -3.31
C VAL A 68 3.94 14.80 -2.63
N LEU A 69 4.01 15.93 -3.32
CA LEU A 69 3.52 17.23 -2.85
C LEU A 69 2.35 17.70 -3.71
N ARG A 70 1.24 18.08 -3.07
CA ARG A 70 0.10 18.71 -3.75
C ARG A 70 0.20 20.23 -3.72
N VAL A 71 0.07 20.86 -4.87
CA VAL A 71 0.00 22.32 -5.08
C VAL A 71 -1.36 22.70 -5.68
N ALA A 72 -1.66 23.99 -5.80
CA ALA A 72 -2.89 24.42 -6.47
C ALA A 72 -2.79 24.17 -7.99
N PRO A 73 -3.90 23.86 -8.70
CA PRO A 73 -3.89 23.65 -10.15
C PRO A 73 -3.22 24.79 -10.94
N ALA A 74 -3.45 26.05 -10.51
CA ALA A 74 -2.87 27.24 -11.14
C ALA A 74 -1.33 27.31 -11.00
N GLU A 75 -0.74 26.65 -10.02
CA GLU A 75 0.69 26.69 -9.73
C GLU A 75 1.47 25.66 -10.57
N LEU A 76 0.85 24.57 -11.03
CA LEU A 76 1.51 23.57 -11.87
C LEU A 76 2.09 24.18 -13.16
N GLY A 77 1.39 25.16 -13.73
CA GLY A 77 1.80 25.84 -14.95
C GLY A 77 3.13 26.58 -14.83
N ALA A 78 3.47 27.04 -13.62
CA ALA A 78 4.68 27.81 -13.33
C ALA A 78 5.92 26.94 -13.08
N LEU A 79 5.75 25.63 -12.91
CA LEU A 79 6.86 24.70 -12.71
C LEU A 79 7.52 24.39 -14.06
N ALA A 80 8.82 24.70 -14.15
CA ALA A 80 9.66 24.49 -15.32
C ALA A 80 11.14 24.47 -14.94
N GLY A 81 11.97 23.87 -15.78
CA GLY A 81 13.41 23.78 -15.56
C GLY A 81 13.77 23.00 -14.31
N GLU A 82 14.84 23.38 -13.63
CA GLU A 82 15.22 22.73 -12.37
C GLU A 82 14.27 23.13 -11.23
N VAL A 83 13.84 22.17 -10.42
CA VAL A 83 12.88 22.37 -9.33
C VAL A 83 13.39 21.70 -8.05
N THR A 84 13.22 22.38 -6.93
CA THR A 84 13.46 21.82 -5.59
C THR A 84 12.15 21.68 -4.82
N VAL A 85 11.78 20.44 -4.49
CA VAL A 85 10.64 20.11 -3.62
C VAL A 85 11.10 20.10 -2.16
N ARG A 86 10.56 21.01 -1.35
CA ARG A 86 10.82 21.15 0.08
C ARG A 86 9.74 20.42 0.88
N LEU A 87 10.07 19.26 1.44
CA LEU A 87 9.13 18.42 2.17
C LEU A 87 8.90 18.92 3.59
N ASP A 88 9.89 19.58 4.17
CA ASP A 88 9.84 20.20 5.50
C ASP A 88 8.92 21.42 5.57
N ARG A 89 8.79 22.15 4.46
CA ARG A 89 8.00 23.38 4.33
C ARG A 89 6.78 23.24 3.43
N GLU A 90 6.58 22.04 2.89
CA GLU A 90 5.52 21.72 1.92
C GLU A 90 5.45 22.72 0.74
N SER A 91 6.62 23.10 0.20
CA SER A 91 6.74 24.12 -0.84
C SER A 91 7.58 23.64 -2.03
N VAL A 92 7.39 24.27 -3.19
CA VAL A 92 8.22 24.04 -4.39
C VAL A 92 8.98 25.31 -4.73
N LEU A 93 10.27 25.19 -5.02
CA LEU A 93 11.15 26.28 -5.43
C LEU A 93 11.66 26.03 -6.85
N LEU A 94 11.79 27.09 -7.65
CA LEU A 94 12.45 27.03 -8.95
C LEU A 94 13.96 27.19 -8.74
N GLY A 95 14.74 26.26 -9.28
CA GLY A 95 16.20 26.16 -9.12
C GLY A 95 16.65 25.49 -7.82
N ALA A 96 17.97 25.51 -7.61
CA ALA A 96 18.62 24.92 -6.44
C ALA A 96 18.27 25.66 -5.13
N ALA A 97 18.01 24.90 -4.06
CA ALA A 97 17.82 25.44 -2.72
C ALA A 97 18.88 24.94 -1.74
N VAL A 98 19.29 25.79 -0.81
CA VAL A 98 20.17 25.40 0.30
C VAL A 98 19.42 24.44 1.22
N PRO A 99 20.02 23.29 1.61
CA PRO A 99 19.43 22.38 2.58
C PRO A 99 19.20 23.11 3.91
N ALA A 100 17.97 23.07 4.43
CA ALA A 100 17.67 23.59 5.76
C ALA A 100 17.61 22.45 6.78
N PRO A 101 17.92 22.72 8.06
CA PRO A 101 17.77 21.75 9.13
C PRO A 101 16.30 21.33 9.29
N ARG A 102 16.09 20.03 9.54
CA ARG A 102 14.79 19.37 9.72
C ARG A 102 14.02 20.01 10.88
N ALA A 103 12.77 20.41 10.66
CA ALA A 103 11.83 20.68 11.74
C ALA A 103 11.45 19.34 12.42
N PRO A 104 11.33 19.28 13.76
CA PRO A 104 10.93 18.06 14.44
C PRO A 104 9.53 17.63 13.97
N GLY A 105 9.44 16.43 13.40
CA GLY A 105 8.17 15.81 13.02
C GLY A 105 7.37 15.36 14.25
N PRO A 106 6.14 14.85 14.07
CA PRO A 106 5.35 14.28 15.15
C PRO A 106 6.13 13.19 15.91
N ALA A 107 5.73 12.96 17.16
CA ALA A 107 6.41 12.08 18.11
C ALA A 107 6.78 10.71 17.49
N PRO A 108 7.95 10.15 17.84
CA PRO A 108 8.44 8.92 17.25
C PRO A 108 7.49 7.75 17.57
N ALA A 109 7.01 7.10 16.52
CA ALA A 109 6.16 5.92 16.66
C ALA A 109 6.95 4.73 17.24
N ARG A 110 6.27 3.93 18.07
CA ARG A 110 6.83 2.79 18.81
C ARG A 110 6.74 1.49 18.01
N LEU A 111 7.71 1.24 17.14
CA LEU A 111 7.86 -0.06 16.46
C LEU A 111 8.08 -1.21 17.45
N ASP A 112 8.67 -0.94 18.61
CA ASP A 112 8.86 -1.90 19.70
C ASP A 112 7.55 -2.47 20.25
N GLU A 113 6.44 -1.75 20.08
CA GLU A 113 5.10 -2.21 20.45
C GLU A 113 4.35 -2.85 19.28
N VAL A 114 4.98 -3.06 18.13
CA VAL A 114 4.37 -3.74 16.97
C VAL A 114 4.89 -5.18 16.93
N ASP A 115 3.97 -6.16 16.98
CA ASP A 115 4.34 -7.58 17.02
C ASP A 115 4.74 -8.07 15.62
N SER A 116 4.05 -7.58 14.58
CA SER A 116 4.27 -8.01 13.19
C SER A 116 3.85 -6.93 12.20
N VAL A 117 4.63 -6.81 11.12
CA VAL A 117 4.39 -5.91 10.01
C VAL A 117 4.22 -6.70 8.72
N CYS A 118 3.14 -6.39 8.01
CA CYS A 118 2.94 -6.73 6.60
C CYS A 118 3.33 -5.52 5.74
N VAL A 119 4.35 -5.65 4.90
CA VAL A 119 4.89 -4.51 4.14
C VAL A 119 4.30 -4.47 2.73
N VAL A 120 3.64 -3.36 2.39
CA VAL A 120 3.13 -3.12 1.04
C VAL A 120 4.25 -2.73 0.10
N VAL A 121 4.42 -3.53 -0.95
CA VAL A 121 5.46 -3.44 -1.96
C VAL A 121 4.84 -3.40 -3.36
N ALA A 122 5.62 -2.96 -4.34
CA ALA A 122 5.21 -2.96 -5.75
C ALA A 122 6.01 -3.95 -6.60
N ASP A 123 7.21 -4.36 -6.19
CA ASP A 123 8.01 -5.39 -6.87
C ASP A 123 9.08 -6.01 -5.94
N ALA A 124 9.96 -6.85 -6.50
CA ALA A 124 11.06 -7.50 -5.79
C ALA A 124 12.15 -6.53 -5.30
N THR A 125 12.30 -5.35 -5.91
CA THR A 125 13.26 -4.33 -5.47
C THR A 125 12.86 -3.76 -4.11
N ASP A 126 11.56 -3.56 -3.88
CA ASP A 126 11.03 -3.11 -2.59
C ASP A 126 11.29 -4.14 -1.48
N VAL A 127 11.12 -5.44 -1.79
CA VAL A 127 11.40 -6.54 -0.85
C VAL A 127 12.87 -6.51 -0.40
N ARG A 128 13.81 -6.41 -1.36
CA ARG A 128 15.25 -6.25 -1.05
C ARG A 128 15.52 -5.03 -0.20
N ALA A 129 14.91 -3.90 -0.56
CA ALA A 129 15.08 -2.62 0.10
C ALA A 129 14.58 -2.62 1.55
N VAL A 130 13.56 -3.42 1.87
CA VAL A 130 13.05 -3.65 3.23
C VAL A 130 13.92 -4.64 3.99
N ASN A 131 14.37 -5.71 3.34
CA ASN A 131 15.23 -6.71 3.97
C ASN A 131 16.59 -6.15 4.42
N ALA A 132 17.02 -5.03 3.84
CA ALA A 132 18.20 -4.28 4.28
C ALA A 132 17.99 -3.44 5.56
N LEU A 133 16.76 -3.30 6.08
CA LEU A 133 16.42 -2.44 7.24
C LEU A 133 16.68 -3.13 8.58
N SER A 134 17.91 -3.56 8.85
CA SER A 134 18.28 -4.11 10.16
C SER A 134 18.27 -3.03 11.26
N PRO A 135 17.81 -3.33 12.49
CA PRO A 135 17.27 -4.61 12.98
C PRO A 135 15.76 -4.79 12.74
N TRP A 136 15.08 -3.78 12.20
CA TRP A 136 13.61 -3.71 12.09
C TRP A 136 12.99 -4.76 11.17
N VAL A 137 13.76 -5.29 10.21
CA VAL A 137 13.35 -6.42 9.36
C VAL A 137 12.87 -7.63 10.17
N ALA A 138 13.32 -7.81 11.42
CA ALA A 138 12.90 -8.91 12.28
C ALA A 138 11.39 -8.90 12.60
N GLN A 139 10.71 -7.75 12.49
CA GLN A 139 9.26 -7.62 12.69
C GLN A 139 8.47 -7.80 11.39
N VAL A 140 9.14 -7.92 10.23
CA VAL A 140 8.48 -8.11 8.93
C VAL A 140 8.23 -9.60 8.71
N GLU A 141 6.98 -10.03 8.90
CA GLU A 141 6.55 -11.42 8.67
C GLU A 141 6.07 -11.65 7.23
N SER A 142 5.56 -10.61 6.57
CA SER A 142 4.98 -10.75 5.24
C SER A 142 5.15 -9.52 4.37
N TYR A 143 5.17 -9.76 3.08
CA TYR A 143 5.09 -8.75 2.04
C TYR A 143 3.74 -8.83 1.35
N PHE A 144 3.22 -7.69 0.95
CA PHE A 144 1.94 -7.56 0.29
C PHE A 144 2.11 -6.88 -1.05
N ILE A 145 1.64 -7.53 -2.11
CA ILE A 145 1.61 -7.00 -3.46
C ILE A 145 0.16 -6.94 -3.96
N ARG A 146 -0.11 -5.92 -4.75
CA ARG A 146 -1.35 -5.70 -5.46
C ARG A 146 -1.24 -6.29 -6.86
N GLU A 147 -2.22 -7.06 -7.33
CA GLU A 147 -2.21 -7.60 -8.69
C GLU A 147 -2.00 -6.51 -9.74
N GLU A 148 -2.60 -5.33 -9.54
CA GLU A 148 -2.42 -4.16 -10.42
C GLU A 148 -0.95 -3.77 -10.56
N PHE A 149 -0.19 -3.83 -9.46
CA PHE A 149 1.25 -3.49 -9.47
C PHE A 149 2.11 -4.57 -10.10
N ALA A 150 1.75 -5.85 -9.90
CA ALA A 150 2.39 -6.94 -10.61
C ALA A 150 2.12 -6.84 -12.12
N CYS A 151 0.89 -6.46 -12.52
CA CYS A 151 0.58 -6.20 -13.92
C CYS A 151 1.39 -5.07 -14.50
N LEU A 152 1.46 -3.92 -13.82
CA LEU A 152 2.23 -2.78 -14.30
C LEU A 152 3.72 -3.11 -14.44
N SER A 153 4.30 -3.85 -13.49
CA SER A 153 5.70 -4.28 -13.56
C SER A 153 5.98 -5.26 -14.70
N ALA A 154 5.00 -6.11 -15.05
CA ALA A 154 5.08 -7.08 -16.14
C ALA A 154 4.51 -6.55 -17.47
N GLU A 155 4.19 -5.25 -17.57
CA GLU A 155 3.58 -4.62 -18.75
C GLU A 155 2.29 -5.32 -19.23
N LEU A 156 1.49 -5.82 -18.29
CA LEU A 156 0.24 -6.54 -18.55
C LEU A 156 -0.95 -5.59 -18.52
N SER A 157 -1.83 -5.71 -19.52
CA SER A 157 -3.19 -5.18 -19.50
C SER A 157 -4.16 -6.30 -19.06
N PRO A 158 -4.73 -6.24 -17.83
CA PRO A 158 -5.56 -7.32 -17.31
C PRO A 158 -6.79 -7.58 -18.19
N PHE A 159 -7.49 -6.52 -18.58
CA PHE A 159 -8.71 -6.63 -19.39
C PHE A 159 -8.43 -7.20 -20.78
N ASP A 160 -7.41 -6.68 -21.46
CA ASP A 160 -7.06 -7.16 -22.80
C ASP A 160 -6.65 -8.64 -22.76
N ALA A 161 -5.85 -9.02 -21.77
CA ALA A 161 -5.37 -10.38 -21.65
C ALA A 161 -6.49 -11.37 -21.28
N LEU A 162 -7.34 -11.03 -20.31
CA LEU A 162 -8.41 -11.91 -19.83
C LEU A 162 -9.52 -12.07 -20.88
N ARG A 163 -9.88 -11.00 -21.59
CA ARG A 163 -10.94 -11.03 -22.60
C ARG A 163 -10.49 -11.49 -23.99
N SER A 164 -9.19 -11.71 -24.20
CA SER A 164 -8.67 -12.42 -25.38
C SER A 164 -8.95 -13.95 -25.35
N GLY A 165 -9.63 -14.42 -24.30
CA GLY A 165 -10.07 -15.81 -24.10
C GLY A 165 -9.12 -16.62 -23.21
N VAL A 166 -9.47 -17.89 -22.99
CA VAL A 166 -8.80 -18.78 -22.01
C VAL A 166 -7.29 -18.85 -22.20
N ALA A 167 -6.79 -18.85 -23.43
CA ALA A 167 -5.35 -18.90 -23.70
C ALA A 167 -4.63 -17.62 -23.23
N GLY A 168 -5.24 -16.45 -23.44
CA GLY A 168 -4.73 -15.17 -22.95
C GLY A 168 -4.75 -15.10 -21.43
N ALA A 169 -5.85 -15.50 -20.81
CA ALA A 169 -5.97 -15.57 -19.35
C ALA A 169 -4.89 -16.47 -18.73
N ARG A 170 -4.60 -17.63 -19.34
CA ARG A 170 -3.52 -18.52 -18.86
C ARG A 170 -2.15 -17.88 -18.98
N ARG A 171 -1.85 -17.16 -20.07
CA ARG A 171 -0.58 -16.42 -20.23
C ARG A 171 -0.46 -15.31 -19.20
N TYR A 172 -1.54 -14.56 -18.96
CA TYR A 172 -1.60 -13.52 -17.93
C TYR A 172 -1.29 -14.09 -16.54
N GLY A 173 -1.95 -15.18 -16.15
CA GLY A 173 -1.68 -15.85 -14.89
C GLY A 173 -0.25 -16.38 -14.77
N ALA A 174 0.33 -16.93 -15.86
CA ALA A 174 1.71 -17.38 -15.87
C ALA A 174 2.71 -16.23 -15.70
N ALA A 175 2.50 -15.09 -16.37
CA ALA A 175 3.35 -13.91 -16.24
C ALA A 175 3.32 -13.34 -14.80
N LEU A 176 2.14 -13.28 -14.18
CA LEU A 176 2.01 -12.92 -12.76
C LEU A 176 2.78 -13.88 -11.85
N ALA A 177 2.80 -15.18 -12.16
CA ALA A 177 3.57 -16.15 -11.38
C ALA A 177 5.07 -15.90 -11.47
N ASP A 178 5.57 -15.53 -12.65
CA ASP A 178 6.98 -15.22 -12.86
C ASP A 178 7.40 -13.99 -12.00
N GLU A 179 6.58 -12.94 -11.94
CA GLU A 179 6.79 -11.78 -11.06
C GLU A 179 6.85 -12.16 -9.58
N LEU A 180 5.86 -12.93 -9.11
CA LEU A 180 5.80 -13.39 -7.73
C LEU A 180 6.97 -14.31 -7.38
N CYS A 181 7.46 -15.13 -8.32
CA CYS A 181 8.65 -15.95 -8.14
C CYS A 181 9.91 -15.08 -7.96
N GLY A 182 10.03 -13.98 -8.72
CA GLY A 182 11.09 -12.99 -8.52
C GLY A 182 11.06 -12.40 -7.10
N MET A 183 9.87 -12.04 -6.61
CA MET A 183 9.71 -11.55 -5.22
C MET A 183 9.99 -12.63 -4.16
N LEU A 184 9.56 -13.86 -4.42
CA LEU A 184 9.74 -15.00 -3.53
C LEU A 184 11.22 -15.31 -3.30
N ALA A 185 12.07 -15.13 -4.33
CA ALA A 185 13.50 -15.31 -4.25
C ALA A 185 14.19 -14.32 -3.28
N GLU A 186 13.59 -13.15 -3.05
CA GLU A 186 14.13 -12.12 -2.17
C GLU A 186 13.70 -12.28 -0.70
N LEU A 187 12.78 -13.20 -0.40
CA LEU A 187 12.26 -13.38 0.95
C LEU A 187 13.26 -14.09 1.87
N LEU A 188 13.50 -13.53 3.05
CA LEU A 188 14.25 -14.16 4.14
C LEU A 188 13.48 -15.35 4.75
N PRO A 189 14.15 -16.26 5.46
CA PRO A 189 13.48 -17.36 6.17
C PRO A 189 12.35 -16.86 7.09
N GLY A 190 11.21 -17.56 7.08
CA GLY A 190 10.02 -17.21 7.87
C GLY A 190 9.13 -16.13 7.25
N GLN A 191 9.61 -15.40 6.24
CA GLN A 191 8.78 -14.42 5.53
C GLN A 191 7.87 -15.08 4.49
N ARG A 192 6.75 -14.43 4.18
CA ARG A 192 5.82 -14.87 3.11
C ARG A 192 5.36 -13.71 2.23
N LEU A 193 4.74 -14.03 1.11
CA LEU A 193 4.14 -13.08 0.18
C LEU A 193 2.60 -13.25 0.18
N VAL A 194 1.90 -12.13 0.17
CA VAL A 194 0.46 -12.04 0.03
C VAL A 194 0.16 -11.24 -1.22
N MET A 195 -0.58 -11.81 -2.17
CA MET A 195 -1.08 -11.09 -3.33
C MET A 195 -2.57 -10.78 -3.14
N ARG A 196 -2.93 -9.49 -3.18
CA ARG A 196 -4.33 -9.10 -3.36
C ARG A 196 -4.73 -9.39 -4.80
N LEU A 197 -5.85 -10.07 -5.00
CA LEU A 197 -6.45 -10.24 -6.31
C LEU A 197 -6.86 -8.89 -6.91
N LEU A 198 -7.14 -8.88 -8.21
CA LEU A 198 -7.40 -7.68 -9.00
C LEU A 198 -8.57 -6.85 -8.45
N ASP A 199 -8.30 -5.56 -8.26
CA ASP A 199 -9.23 -4.51 -7.86
C ASP A 199 -8.91 -3.24 -8.66
N LEU A 200 -9.16 -3.36 -9.96
CA LEU A 200 -8.98 -2.32 -10.95
C LEU A 200 -10.33 -1.66 -11.24
N ARG A 201 -10.46 -0.37 -10.90
CA ARG A 201 -11.67 0.42 -11.16
C ARG A 201 -11.79 0.77 -12.64
N SER A 202 -13.01 1.07 -13.11
CA SER A 202 -13.27 1.35 -14.53
C SER A 202 -12.51 2.56 -15.09
N ASP A 203 -12.30 3.59 -14.27
CA ASP A 203 -11.52 4.79 -14.62
C ASP A 203 -10.04 4.44 -14.84
N ASP A 204 -9.43 3.73 -13.89
CA ASP A 204 -8.05 3.27 -13.99
C ASP A 204 -7.88 2.27 -15.16
N ALA A 205 -8.85 1.37 -15.34
CA ALA A 205 -8.87 0.39 -16.41
C ALA A 205 -8.91 1.02 -17.80
N ALA A 206 -9.75 2.04 -17.98
CA ALA A 206 -9.90 2.73 -19.26
C ALA A 206 -8.61 3.43 -19.71
N GLN A 207 -7.70 3.76 -18.80
CA GLN A 207 -6.43 4.40 -19.10
C GLN A 207 -5.37 3.42 -19.61
N ILE A 208 -5.43 2.15 -19.21
CA ILE A 208 -4.40 1.13 -19.53
C ILE A 208 -4.89 0.03 -20.48
N THR A 209 -6.20 0.01 -20.78
CA THR A 209 -6.82 -0.99 -21.66
C THR A 209 -7.02 -0.41 -23.05
N THR A 210 -6.57 -1.10 -24.09
CA THR A 210 -6.62 -0.59 -25.48
C THR A 210 -7.33 -1.51 -26.45
N GLY A 211 -7.37 -2.82 -26.17
CA GLY A 211 -7.91 -3.83 -27.07
C GLY A 211 -9.39 -4.16 -26.83
N VAL A 212 -9.94 -3.82 -25.67
CA VAL A 212 -11.35 -4.09 -25.30
C VAL A 212 -12.03 -2.87 -24.69
N PRO A 213 -13.35 -2.69 -24.90
CA PRO A 213 -14.08 -1.59 -24.31
C PRO A 213 -14.17 -1.74 -22.79
N VAL A 214 -13.96 -0.62 -22.10
CA VAL A 214 -14.20 -0.46 -20.66
C VAL A 214 -15.40 0.46 -20.51
N GLU A 215 -16.41 -0.01 -19.78
CA GLU A 215 -17.61 0.78 -19.52
C GLU A 215 -17.29 1.96 -18.61
N GLY A 216 -17.82 3.13 -18.94
CA GLY A 216 -17.69 4.33 -18.13
C GLY A 216 -18.71 4.32 -17.00
N GLU A 217 -18.26 4.16 -15.76
CA GLU A 217 -19.14 4.22 -14.59
C GLU A 217 -19.23 5.66 -14.04
N PRO A 218 -20.43 6.14 -13.64
CA PRO A 218 -20.58 7.47 -13.05
C PRO A 218 -19.87 7.59 -11.69
N ASN A 219 -19.70 6.48 -10.97
CA ASN A 219 -18.93 6.41 -9.75
C ASN A 219 -18.10 5.12 -9.71
N PRO A 220 -16.88 5.14 -10.26
CA PRO A 220 -16.00 3.97 -10.30
C PRO A 220 -15.64 3.40 -8.92
N GLU A 221 -15.60 4.23 -7.86
CA GLU A 221 -15.32 3.81 -6.48
C GLU A 221 -16.49 3.00 -5.86
N LEU A 222 -17.69 3.06 -6.43
CA LEU A 222 -18.84 2.24 -6.04
C LEU A 222 -19.21 1.19 -7.10
N GLY A 223 -18.35 1.04 -8.11
CA GLY A 223 -18.66 0.36 -9.37
C GLY A 223 -18.35 -1.13 -9.41
N LEU A 224 -18.06 -1.60 -10.63
CA LEU A 224 -17.73 -2.97 -10.97
C LEU A 224 -16.21 -3.19 -10.88
N HIS A 225 -15.70 -3.34 -9.66
CA HIS A 225 -14.31 -3.68 -9.37
C HIS A 225 -14.19 -4.67 -8.20
N GLY A 226 -12.96 -5.08 -7.89
CA GLY A 226 -12.64 -6.05 -6.84
C GLY A 226 -13.47 -7.33 -6.92
N ALA A 227 -13.96 -7.85 -5.79
CA ALA A 227 -14.74 -9.10 -5.74
C ALA A 227 -15.91 -9.16 -6.75
N ARG A 228 -16.59 -8.03 -7.00
CA ARG A 228 -17.72 -7.99 -7.94
C ARG A 228 -17.27 -8.24 -9.37
N TRP A 229 -16.18 -7.61 -9.77
CA TRP A 229 -15.60 -7.80 -11.09
C TRP A 229 -15.00 -9.21 -11.24
N LEU A 230 -14.28 -9.67 -10.21
CA LEU A 230 -13.69 -11.01 -10.18
C LEU A 230 -14.75 -12.12 -10.34
N LEU A 231 -15.93 -11.94 -9.73
CA LEU A 231 -17.08 -12.83 -9.88
C LEU A 231 -17.71 -12.77 -11.28
N ALA A 232 -17.67 -11.60 -11.93
CA ALA A 232 -18.28 -11.39 -13.24
C ALA A 232 -17.37 -11.81 -14.41
N GLU A 233 -16.05 -11.74 -14.26
CA GLU A 233 -15.10 -12.10 -15.32
C GLU A 233 -14.93 -13.62 -15.42
N GLU A 234 -15.46 -14.18 -16.51
CA GLU A 234 -15.47 -15.63 -16.78
C GLU A 234 -14.06 -16.22 -16.94
N ASN A 235 -13.10 -15.45 -17.43
CA ASN A 235 -11.74 -15.95 -17.71
C ASN A 235 -10.80 -15.83 -16.50
N TYR A 236 -11.17 -15.09 -15.46
CA TYR A 236 -10.30 -14.89 -14.29
C TYR A 236 -9.94 -16.21 -13.56
N PRO A 237 -10.86 -17.18 -13.36
CA PRO A 237 -10.51 -18.48 -12.80
C PRO A 237 -9.46 -19.26 -13.60
N HIS A 238 -9.41 -19.07 -14.93
CA HIS A 238 -8.39 -19.69 -15.77
C HIS A 238 -7.01 -19.06 -15.55
N ALA A 239 -6.96 -17.73 -15.42
CA ALA A 239 -5.74 -17.02 -15.04
C ALA A 239 -5.26 -17.43 -13.64
N PHE A 240 -6.15 -17.41 -12.65
CA PHE A 240 -5.81 -17.75 -11.28
C PHE A 240 -5.31 -19.20 -11.13
N ARG A 241 -5.91 -20.15 -11.87
CA ARG A 241 -5.40 -21.54 -11.93
C ARG A 241 -4.03 -21.63 -12.56
N ALA A 242 -3.79 -20.91 -13.66
CA ALA A 242 -2.48 -20.87 -14.32
C ALA A 242 -1.40 -20.27 -13.42
N LEU A 243 -1.73 -19.17 -12.74
CA LEU A 243 -0.88 -18.51 -11.73
C LEU A 243 -0.43 -19.50 -10.65
N ARG A 244 -1.37 -20.16 -9.99
CA ARG A 244 -1.06 -21.14 -8.93
C ARG A 244 -0.28 -22.35 -9.45
N GLY A 245 -0.63 -22.85 -10.63
CA GLY A 245 0.06 -23.97 -11.27
C GLY A 245 1.51 -23.63 -11.59
N ARG A 246 1.74 -22.46 -12.21
CA ARG A 246 3.06 -21.97 -12.58
C ARG A 246 3.93 -21.66 -11.36
N LEU A 247 3.36 -21.04 -10.33
CA LEU A 247 4.05 -20.84 -9.04
C LEU A 247 4.55 -22.17 -8.46
N ARG A 248 3.68 -23.20 -8.45
CA ARG A 248 4.06 -24.52 -7.95
C ARG A 248 5.14 -25.19 -8.82
N GLU A 249 5.04 -25.05 -10.14
CA GLU A 249 6.03 -25.57 -11.10
C GLU A 249 7.41 -24.96 -10.87
N LEU A 250 7.48 -23.63 -10.70
CA LEU A 250 8.74 -22.89 -10.58
C LEU A 250 9.35 -22.92 -9.18
N ALA A 251 8.52 -22.79 -8.14
CA ALA A 251 8.99 -22.64 -6.76
C ALA A 251 8.86 -23.91 -5.91
N GLY A 252 8.21 -24.97 -6.42
CA GLY A 252 8.02 -26.22 -5.70
C GLY A 252 7.32 -26.01 -4.33
N PRO A 253 7.87 -26.53 -3.22
CA PRO A 253 7.33 -26.29 -1.88
C PRO A 253 7.35 -24.82 -1.43
N ALA A 254 8.26 -23.99 -1.96
CA ALA A 254 8.30 -22.58 -1.60
C ALA A 254 7.07 -21.80 -2.08
N ALA A 255 6.31 -22.33 -3.04
CA ALA A 255 5.03 -21.76 -3.47
C ALA A 255 4.02 -21.65 -2.32
N ASP A 256 4.13 -22.47 -1.27
CA ASP A 256 3.26 -22.41 -0.08
C ASP A 256 3.49 -21.14 0.78
N ARG A 257 4.56 -20.39 0.49
CA ARG A 257 4.82 -19.07 1.07
C ARG A 257 4.10 -17.94 0.32
N VAL A 258 3.37 -18.24 -0.76
CA VAL A 258 2.53 -17.28 -1.47
C VAL A 258 1.08 -17.54 -1.11
N SER A 259 0.40 -16.52 -0.60
CA SER A 259 -1.01 -16.55 -0.24
C SER A 259 -1.77 -15.47 -0.99
N PHE A 260 -3.09 -15.62 -1.10
CA PHE A 260 -3.93 -14.71 -1.87
C PHE A 260 -5.01 -14.11 -0.97
N ALA A 261 -5.45 -12.90 -1.29
CA ALA A 261 -6.52 -12.22 -0.57
C ALA A 261 -7.49 -11.50 -1.52
N VAL A 262 -8.78 -11.58 -1.23
CA VAL A 262 -9.84 -10.97 -2.03
C VAL A 262 -10.08 -9.51 -1.63
N PRO A 263 -10.06 -8.56 -2.58
CA PRO A 263 -10.43 -7.15 -2.36
C PRO A 263 -11.94 -6.91 -2.39
N PHE A 264 -12.37 -5.78 -1.80
CA PHE A 264 -13.69 -5.16 -2.02
C PHE A 264 -14.91 -6.09 -1.91
N ILE A 265 -14.89 -6.95 -0.90
CA ILE A 265 -15.92 -7.94 -0.63
C ILE A 265 -16.82 -7.49 0.53
N ASN A 266 -18.12 -7.75 0.44
CA ASN A 266 -19.11 -7.23 1.39
C ASN A 266 -19.52 -8.23 2.46
N ASP A 267 -19.64 -9.50 2.11
CA ASP A 267 -20.24 -10.50 2.99
C ASP A 267 -19.79 -11.93 2.70
N ARG A 268 -20.20 -12.83 3.60
CA ARG A 268 -19.89 -14.26 3.51
C ARG A 268 -20.37 -14.89 2.20
N ASP A 269 -21.49 -14.46 1.65
CA ASP A 269 -22.06 -15.06 0.45
C ASP A 269 -21.20 -14.73 -0.77
N GLU A 270 -20.77 -13.47 -0.91
CA GLU A 270 -19.75 -13.09 -1.90
C GLU A 270 -18.46 -13.90 -1.73
N PHE A 271 -18.04 -14.16 -0.49
CA PHE A 271 -16.78 -14.88 -0.20
C PHE A 271 -16.87 -16.32 -0.68
N GLN A 272 -17.96 -17.00 -0.32
CA GLN A 272 -18.18 -18.39 -0.70
C GLN A 272 -18.38 -18.53 -2.21
N ARG A 273 -19.12 -17.61 -2.85
CA ARG A 273 -19.26 -17.59 -4.31
C ARG A 273 -17.91 -17.42 -4.99
N LEU A 274 -17.06 -16.51 -4.50
CA LEU A 274 -15.77 -16.24 -5.12
C LEU A 274 -14.79 -17.40 -4.92
N ARG A 275 -14.79 -18.06 -3.76
CA ARG A 275 -14.04 -19.32 -3.57
C ARG A 275 -14.46 -20.39 -4.58
N ALA A 276 -15.76 -20.58 -4.76
CA ALA A 276 -16.29 -21.54 -5.72
C ALA A 276 -15.91 -21.17 -7.17
N HIS A 277 -16.04 -19.89 -7.53
CA HIS A 277 -15.65 -19.35 -8.85
C HIS A 277 -14.18 -19.60 -9.16
N LEU A 278 -13.30 -19.39 -8.18
CA LEU A 278 -11.86 -19.65 -8.30
C LEU A 278 -11.50 -21.15 -8.25
N GLY A 279 -12.47 -22.04 -8.02
CA GLY A 279 -12.26 -23.49 -7.90
C GLY A 279 -11.42 -23.85 -6.68
N LEU A 280 -11.56 -23.11 -5.58
CA LEU A 280 -10.85 -23.38 -4.34
C LEU A 280 -11.64 -24.34 -3.45
N ASP A 281 -10.97 -25.39 -2.97
CA ASP A 281 -11.51 -26.26 -1.94
C ASP A 281 -11.55 -25.57 -0.57
N ALA A 282 -12.18 -26.17 0.44
CA ALA A 282 -12.29 -25.57 1.77
C ALA A 282 -10.93 -25.41 2.49
N GLY A 283 -9.94 -26.23 2.13
CA GLY A 283 -8.60 -26.22 2.74
C GLY A 283 -7.65 -25.18 2.16
N THR A 284 -7.89 -24.66 0.95
CA THR A 284 -7.00 -23.67 0.34
C THR A 284 -7.12 -22.32 1.06
N PRO A 285 -6.02 -21.77 1.60
CA PRO A 285 -6.04 -20.45 2.25
C PRO A 285 -6.47 -19.34 1.28
N LEU A 286 -7.36 -18.47 1.74
CA LEU A 286 -7.74 -17.24 1.05
C LEU A 286 -8.05 -16.17 2.10
N GLY A 287 -7.33 -15.07 2.06
CA GLY A 287 -7.55 -13.90 2.90
C GLY A 287 -8.69 -13.02 2.39
N VAL A 288 -9.14 -12.11 3.24
CA VAL A 288 -10.22 -11.16 2.95
C VAL A 288 -9.77 -9.75 3.29
N PHE A 289 -9.98 -8.82 2.36
CA PHE A 289 -9.89 -7.40 2.65
C PHE A 289 -11.20 -6.87 3.24
N VAL A 290 -11.13 -6.28 4.42
CA VAL A 290 -12.23 -5.61 5.11
C VAL A 290 -12.13 -4.12 4.78
N GLU A 291 -12.81 -3.72 3.71
CA GLU A 291 -12.70 -2.38 3.08
C GLU A 291 -14.03 -1.62 3.04
N THR A 292 -15.16 -2.28 3.25
CA THR A 292 -16.50 -1.67 3.22
C THR A 292 -17.17 -1.72 4.59
N PRO A 293 -18.16 -0.84 4.87
CA PRO A 293 -18.98 -0.96 6.08
C PRO A 293 -19.66 -2.33 6.23
N ALA A 294 -20.15 -2.90 5.12
CA ALA A 294 -20.70 -4.25 5.11
C ALA A 294 -19.65 -5.29 5.55
N ALA A 295 -18.44 -5.24 4.97
CA ALA A 295 -17.36 -6.16 5.32
C ALA A 295 -16.98 -6.12 6.81
N VAL A 296 -17.01 -4.92 7.41
CA VAL A 296 -16.74 -4.77 8.86
C VAL A 296 -17.75 -5.57 9.67
N HIS A 297 -19.04 -5.44 9.37
CA HIS A 297 -20.08 -6.17 10.08
C HIS A 297 -20.12 -7.67 9.75
N SER A 298 -19.68 -8.05 8.55
CA SER A 298 -19.53 -9.44 8.12
C SER A 298 -18.26 -10.12 8.63
N THR A 299 -17.41 -9.43 9.39
CA THR A 299 -16.06 -9.94 9.74
C THR A 299 -16.10 -11.29 10.47
N ALA A 300 -17.01 -11.47 11.42
CA ALA A 300 -17.17 -12.75 12.11
C ALA A 300 -17.61 -13.88 11.15
N GLU A 301 -18.44 -13.56 10.16
CA GLU A 301 -18.94 -14.53 9.19
C GLU A 301 -17.85 -14.95 8.20
N PHE A 302 -16.94 -14.04 7.83
CA PHE A 302 -15.74 -14.41 7.06
C PHE A 302 -14.89 -15.43 7.82
N CYS A 303 -14.70 -15.26 9.13
CA CYS A 303 -13.98 -16.23 9.96
C CYS A 303 -14.66 -17.60 9.94
N VAL A 304 -15.98 -17.64 10.16
CA VAL A 304 -16.76 -18.89 10.11
C VAL A 304 -16.71 -19.54 8.72
N ALA A 305 -16.64 -18.74 7.67
CA ALA A 305 -16.53 -19.22 6.29
C ALA A 305 -15.12 -19.69 5.90
N GLY A 306 -14.14 -19.63 6.82
CA GLY A 306 -12.79 -20.14 6.59
C GLY A 306 -11.83 -19.13 5.96
N ALA A 307 -12.04 -17.82 6.15
CA ALA A 307 -11.02 -16.83 5.80
C ALA A 307 -9.72 -17.11 6.56
N SER A 308 -8.60 -17.23 5.83
CA SER A 308 -7.31 -17.56 6.46
C SER A 308 -6.68 -16.38 7.19
N GLU A 309 -7.03 -15.16 6.76
CA GLU A 309 -6.48 -13.91 7.28
C GLU A 309 -7.38 -12.73 6.89
N LEU A 310 -7.37 -11.68 7.70
CA LEU A 310 -8.13 -10.46 7.47
C LEU A 310 -7.18 -9.26 7.31
N PHE A 311 -7.39 -8.48 6.26
CA PHE A 311 -6.65 -7.25 5.96
C PHE A 311 -7.61 -6.07 6.02
N VAL A 312 -7.48 -5.21 7.02
CA VAL A 312 -8.34 -4.03 7.14
C VAL A 312 -7.74 -2.90 6.31
N GLY A 313 -8.28 -2.73 5.09
CA GLY A 313 -7.87 -1.71 4.14
C GLY A 313 -8.43 -0.35 4.52
N THR A 314 -7.66 0.42 5.29
CA THR A 314 -8.13 1.70 5.84
C THR A 314 -8.40 2.75 4.77
N LYS A 315 -7.74 2.66 3.60
CA LYS A 315 -7.89 3.64 2.51
C LYS A 315 -9.35 3.77 2.04
N ASP A 316 -10.00 2.63 1.81
CA ASP A 316 -11.36 2.51 1.27
C ASP A 316 -12.37 2.59 2.42
N LEU A 317 -12.03 1.93 3.53
CA LEU A 317 -12.89 1.91 4.70
C LEU A 317 -13.23 3.33 5.19
N ILE A 318 -12.23 4.21 5.31
CA ILE A 318 -12.44 5.60 5.73
C ILE A 318 -13.32 6.34 4.72
N GLN A 319 -13.07 6.16 3.42
CA GLN A 319 -13.83 6.82 2.36
C GLN A 319 -15.31 6.47 2.45
N PHE A 320 -15.65 5.18 2.58
CA PHE A 320 -17.04 4.75 2.65
C PHE A 320 -17.70 5.03 4.00
N TYR A 321 -16.97 4.95 5.11
CA TYR A 321 -17.52 5.29 6.42
C TYR A 321 -17.82 6.79 6.57
N LEU A 322 -17.02 7.65 5.94
CA LEU A 322 -17.14 9.10 6.07
C LEU A 322 -17.79 9.75 4.83
N ALA A 323 -18.15 8.94 3.83
CA ALA A 323 -18.66 9.40 2.53
C ALA A 323 -17.78 10.51 1.92
N ALA A 324 -16.46 10.34 2.02
CA ALA A 324 -15.48 11.35 1.62
C ALA A 324 -14.46 10.73 0.66
N ASP A 325 -14.60 11.06 -0.62
CA ASP A 325 -13.65 10.68 -1.66
C ASP A 325 -12.26 11.28 -1.35
N ARG A 326 -11.27 10.41 -1.17
CA ARG A 326 -9.88 10.77 -0.87
C ARG A 326 -9.20 11.52 -2.03
N GLY A 327 -9.62 11.29 -3.27
CA GLY A 327 -9.12 11.98 -4.45
C GLY A 327 -9.71 13.38 -4.61
N ASN A 328 -10.88 13.63 -4.01
CA ASN A 328 -11.59 14.89 -4.08
C ASN A 328 -11.07 15.89 -3.03
N HIS A 329 -10.24 16.82 -3.49
CA HIS A 329 -9.65 17.87 -2.66
C HIS A 329 -10.67 18.75 -1.92
N LEU A 330 -11.91 18.89 -2.42
CA LEU A 330 -12.98 19.69 -1.81
C LEU A 330 -13.49 19.09 -0.49
N VAL A 331 -13.35 17.78 -0.31
CA VAL A 331 -13.79 17.06 0.90
C VAL A 331 -12.63 16.45 1.68
N ALA A 332 -11.38 16.82 1.34
CA ALA A 332 -10.17 16.24 1.93
C ALA A 332 -10.10 16.40 3.47
N SER A 333 -10.72 17.44 4.04
CA SER A 333 -10.81 17.65 5.50
C SER A 333 -11.75 16.66 6.21
N THR A 334 -12.68 16.05 5.47
CA THR A 334 -13.61 15.04 5.99
C THR A 334 -12.94 13.67 6.07
N TYR A 335 -11.97 13.39 5.19
CA TYR A 335 -11.20 12.16 5.22
C TYR A 335 -10.25 12.14 6.44
N GLN A 336 -10.66 11.50 7.53
CA GLN A 336 -9.95 11.50 8.80
C GLN A 336 -9.65 10.08 9.29
N THR A 337 -8.36 9.71 9.30
CA THR A 337 -7.89 8.39 9.74
C THR A 337 -8.18 8.09 11.22
N ARG A 338 -8.29 9.14 12.04
CA ARG A 338 -8.55 9.05 13.49
C ARG A 338 -10.00 9.35 13.88
N HIS A 339 -10.92 9.40 12.91
CA HIS A 339 -12.32 9.68 13.20
C HIS A 339 -12.92 8.61 14.14
N PRO A 340 -13.74 8.97 15.15
CA PRO A 340 -14.30 8.01 16.10
C PRO A 340 -15.06 6.84 15.44
N ALA A 341 -15.82 7.11 14.38
CA ALA A 341 -16.54 6.07 13.62
C ALA A 341 -15.59 5.08 12.92
N VAL A 342 -14.48 5.58 12.36
CA VAL A 342 -13.44 4.74 11.76
C VAL A 342 -12.80 3.87 12.83
N LEU A 343 -12.40 4.45 13.96
CA LEU A 343 -11.80 3.68 15.06
C LEU A 343 -12.75 2.62 15.64
N ALA A 344 -14.05 2.89 15.66
CA ALA A 344 -15.06 1.92 16.06
C ALA A 344 -15.14 0.75 15.05
N ALA A 345 -15.14 1.05 13.75
CA ALA A 345 -15.12 0.06 12.68
C ALA A 345 -13.87 -0.84 12.74
N LEU A 346 -12.68 -0.23 12.87
CA LEU A 346 -11.41 -0.96 13.02
C LEU A 346 -11.44 -1.88 14.24
N ARG A 347 -11.90 -1.37 15.38
CA ARG A 347 -11.98 -2.15 16.62
C ARG A 347 -12.96 -3.32 16.48
N HIS A 348 -14.09 -3.11 15.83
CA HIS A 348 -15.07 -4.16 15.58
C HIS A 348 -14.46 -5.28 14.72
N ALA A 349 -13.87 -4.94 13.57
CA ALA A 349 -13.23 -5.91 12.68
C ALA A 349 -12.11 -6.70 13.40
N VAL A 350 -11.23 -6.00 14.14
CA VAL A 350 -10.16 -6.66 14.91
C VAL A 350 -10.73 -7.58 15.99
N THR A 351 -11.74 -7.15 16.73
CA THR A 351 -12.34 -7.95 17.81
C THR A 351 -13.03 -9.18 17.25
N ALA A 352 -13.79 -9.03 16.16
CA ALA A 352 -14.46 -10.14 15.48
C ALA A 352 -13.46 -11.15 14.92
N GLY A 353 -12.43 -10.69 14.22
CA GLY A 353 -11.37 -11.55 13.67
C GLY A 353 -10.63 -12.34 14.75
N ARG A 354 -10.24 -11.67 15.85
CA ARG A 354 -9.63 -12.33 17.00
C ARG A 354 -10.55 -13.33 17.67
N GLY A 355 -11.84 -13.02 17.80
CA GLY A 355 -12.85 -13.93 18.33
C GLY A 355 -12.99 -15.20 17.48
N GLY A 356 -12.79 -15.09 16.16
CA GLY A 356 -12.75 -16.21 15.22
C GLY A 356 -11.38 -16.90 15.11
N GLY A 357 -10.36 -16.46 15.86
CA GLY A 357 -9.00 -17.00 15.77
C GLY A 357 -8.26 -16.68 14.47
N VAL A 358 -8.74 -15.72 13.68
CA VAL A 358 -8.16 -15.34 12.39
C VAL A 358 -7.23 -14.14 12.57
N PRO A 359 -5.99 -14.16 12.05
CA PRO A 359 -5.09 -13.01 12.10
C PRO A 359 -5.69 -11.78 11.42
N VAL A 360 -5.52 -10.60 12.03
CA VAL A 360 -6.04 -9.32 11.51
C VAL A 360 -4.91 -8.31 11.38
N HIS A 361 -4.64 -7.87 10.15
CA HIS A 361 -3.67 -6.84 9.80
C HIS A 361 -4.39 -5.53 9.53
N VAL A 362 -4.01 -4.45 10.21
CA VAL A 362 -4.61 -3.12 10.01
C VAL A 362 -3.66 -2.23 9.24
N PHE A 363 -4.08 -1.68 8.11
CA PHE A 363 -3.28 -0.72 7.36
C PHE A 363 -3.12 0.59 8.12
N ALA A 364 -1.88 1.00 8.38
CA ALA A 364 -1.52 2.20 9.11
C ALA A 364 -0.56 3.07 8.30
N LEU A 365 -0.85 4.38 8.29
CA LEU A 365 0.17 5.37 7.97
C LEU A 365 1.13 5.49 9.17
N GLY A 366 2.40 5.81 8.93
CA GLY A 366 3.42 5.93 9.99
C GLY A 366 3.02 6.93 11.06
N ALA A 367 2.37 8.03 10.66
CA ALA A 367 1.83 9.04 11.57
C ALA A 367 0.73 8.48 12.51
N ASP A 368 0.02 7.43 12.11
CA ASP A 368 -1.13 6.85 12.83
C ASP A 368 -0.77 5.59 13.63
N VAL A 369 0.43 5.03 13.45
CA VAL A 369 0.88 3.79 14.13
C VAL A 369 0.68 3.87 15.64
N GLU A 370 1.20 4.92 16.29
CA GLU A 370 1.06 5.06 17.75
C GLU A 370 -0.42 5.14 18.18
N HIS A 371 -1.22 5.89 17.42
CA HIS A 371 -2.64 6.05 17.73
C HIS A 371 -3.39 4.72 17.64
N TYR A 372 -3.11 3.92 16.63
CA TYR A 372 -3.74 2.62 16.41
C TYR A 372 -3.28 1.58 17.43
N VAL A 373 -1.98 1.47 17.70
CA VAL A 373 -1.43 0.54 18.71
C VAL A 373 -2.05 0.78 20.09
N ARG A 374 -2.29 2.05 20.47
CA ARG A 374 -2.91 2.40 21.76
C ARG A 374 -4.42 2.14 21.83
N ARG A 375 -5.13 2.07 20.70
CA ARG A 375 -6.61 2.09 20.65
C ARG A 375 -7.23 0.82 20.08
N LEU A 376 -6.48 0.01 19.36
CA LEU A 376 -6.94 -1.22 18.74
C LEU A 376 -6.38 -2.45 19.47
N PRO A 377 -7.17 -3.53 19.62
CA PRO A 377 -6.70 -4.76 20.24
C PRO A 377 -5.87 -5.63 19.26
N THR A 378 -5.01 -5.00 18.45
CA THR A 378 -4.07 -5.69 17.56
C THR A 378 -2.75 -4.95 17.50
N ARG A 379 -1.69 -5.73 17.31
CA ARG A 379 -0.31 -5.29 17.14
C ARG A 379 0.25 -5.74 15.78
N ARG A 380 -0.63 -6.30 14.93
CA ARG A 380 -0.34 -6.71 13.55
C ARG A 380 -0.74 -5.58 12.64
N LEU A 381 0.25 -4.88 12.10
CA LEU A 381 0.04 -3.73 11.23
C LEU A 381 0.42 -4.07 9.80
N MET A 382 -0.12 -3.27 8.88
CA MET A 382 0.25 -3.27 7.48
C MET A 382 0.65 -1.86 7.10
N MET A 383 1.74 -1.67 6.38
CA MET A 383 2.21 -0.33 5.99
C MET A 383 3.11 -0.42 4.77
N CYS A 384 3.26 0.68 4.03
CA CYS A 384 4.19 0.73 2.90
C CYS A 384 5.65 0.83 3.37
N THR A 385 6.58 0.49 2.48
CA THR A 385 8.03 0.58 2.70
C THR A 385 8.49 1.94 3.27
N ALA A 386 8.00 3.06 2.72
CA ALA A 386 8.39 4.38 3.23
C ALA A 386 7.93 4.64 4.67
N GLU A 387 6.74 4.17 5.02
CA GLU A 387 6.20 4.32 6.37
C GLU A 387 7.02 3.48 7.35
N LEU A 388 7.34 2.23 7.00
CA LEU A 388 8.21 1.39 7.82
C LEU A 388 9.59 2.05 8.01
N ARG A 389 10.19 2.58 6.95
CA ARG A 389 11.47 3.31 7.02
C ARG A 389 11.39 4.53 7.94
N GLN A 390 10.35 5.33 7.81
CA GLN A 390 10.16 6.52 8.65
C GLN A 390 10.00 6.14 10.13
N VAL A 391 9.18 5.14 10.42
CA VAL A 391 8.96 4.68 11.79
C VAL A 391 10.25 4.05 12.37
N ALA A 392 11.00 3.29 11.57
CA ALA A 392 12.29 2.71 11.94
C ALA A 392 13.36 3.76 12.28
N LEU A 393 13.47 4.81 11.45
CA LEU A 393 14.38 5.93 11.70
C LEU A 393 13.99 6.68 12.98
N ALA A 394 12.70 6.97 13.17
CA ALA A 394 12.21 7.65 14.36
C ALA A 394 12.48 6.84 15.64
N ALA A 395 12.32 5.51 15.58
CA ALA A 395 12.62 4.62 16.70
C ALA A 395 14.14 4.59 17.03
N ALA A 396 15.00 4.60 16.02
CA ALA A 396 16.46 4.67 16.21
C ALA A 396 16.91 6.01 16.82
N GLU A 397 16.36 7.13 16.33
CA GLU A 397 16.62 8.48 16.87
C GLU A 397 16.24 8.56 18.37
N ARG A 398 15.08 7.99 18.74
CA ARG A 398 14.63 7.91 20.14
C ARG A 398 15.58 7.08 21.00
N ALA A 399 15.95 5.88 20.55
CA ALA A 399 16.84 5.00 21.29
C ALA A 399 18.21 5.67 21.55
N ALA A 400 18.71 6.45 20.58
CA ALA A 400 19.92 7.25 20.75
C ALA A 400 19.73 8.37 21.79
N ALA A 401 18.61 9.10 21.75
CA ALA A 401 18.30 10.15 22.72
C ALA A 401 18.18 9.62 24.16
N GLU A 402 17.55 8.46 24.35
CA GLU A 402 17.41 7.80 25.66
C GLU A 402 18.76 7.33 26.22
N ARG A 403 19.64 6.79 25.37
CA ARG A 403 21.03 6.45 25.74
C ARG A 403 21.83 7.70 26.14
N ALA A 404 21.67 8.80 25.42
CA ALA A 404 22.34 10.06 25.74
C ALA A 404 21.84 10.67 27.08
N ALA A 405 20.54 10.54 27.36
CA ALA A 405 19.96 10.99 28.63
C ALA A 405 20.44 10.15 29.82
N THR A 406 20.52 8.83 29.67
CA THR A 406 21.01 7.92 30.71
C THR A 406 22.53 8.02 30.93
N GLY A 407 23.31 8.28 29.88
CA GLY A 407 24.75 8.50 29.96
C GLY A 407 25.18 9.80 30.66
N ARG A 408 24.32 10.84 30.68
CA ARG A 408 24.58 12.09 31.41
C ARG A 408 24.39 11.99 32.93
N VAL A 409 23.65 11.00 33.42
CA VAL A 409 23.39 10.81 34.86
C VAL A 409 24.54 10.09 35.58
N ALA A 410 25.44 9.43 34.85
CA ALA A 410 26.57 8.68 35.42
C ALA A 410 27.87 9.51 35.58
N GLY A 411 27.82 10.82 35.37
CA GLY A 411 29.01 11.69 35.24
C GLY A 411 29.00 12.93 36.11
N GLU A 412 28.67 12.83 37.41
CA GLU A 412 29.07 13.83 38.41
C GLU A 412 29.81 13.12 39.56
N PRO A 413 31.14 13.30 39.70
CA PRO A 413 31.80 12.93 40.94
C PRO A 413 31.40 13.95 42.01
N VAL A 414 30.75 13.46 43.06
CA VAL A 414 30.53 14.21 44.31
C VAL A 414 31.91 14.64 44.83
N ALA A 415 32.23 15.92 44.71
CA ALA A 415 33.37 16.52 45.38
C ALA A 415 33.11 16.48 46.89
N ALA A 416 33.71 15.52 47.57
CA ALA A 416 33.78 15.49 49.03
C ALA A 416 34.66 16.65 49.49
N ALA A 417 34.04 17.64 50.14
CA ALA A 417 34.73 18.71 50.84
C ALA A 417 35.53 18.13 52.03
N GLY A 418 36.80 18.51 52.11
CA GLY A 418 37.68 18.31 53.27
C GLY A 418 38.21 19.65 53.75
#